data_AF-A0A9P8KRR0-F1
#
_entry.id   AF-A0A9P8KRR0-F1
#
_cell.length_a   1.000
_cell.length_b   1.000
_cell.length_c   1.000
_cell.angle_alpha   90.00
_cell.angle_beta   90.00
_cell.angle_gamma   90.00
#
_symmetry.space_group_name_H-M   'P 1'
#
loop_
_entity.id
_entity.type
_entity.pdbx_description
1 polymer ?
#
loop_
_entity_poly.entity_id
_entity_poly.type
_entity_poly.pdbx_seq_one_letter_code
_entity_poly.pdbx_strand_id
1 'polypeptide(L)'
;MAITEEEDFPSATSIPNKARKNARLRTTYSSFGQDGITATANAYGHLLQITQYFGNKPSGFVAVNLDDTEEPHFVKWRAHDLQQQSIDPTQGMRLLLQRPADDTSAIDIWDTNPKTMSVPANVSPSPLVIAPPRAKASSKTTRYDVPVPRPQWVNQSESGSGSNVRFVHNRWPCFSTKTPAFDIDIQYAISNKTVYQTYTFKLCQGSQIFSEIPTIVIDTNLLLRDLDFMAGEEMKEYGLEPHYSSRITNDGYSVARMHSDYLYHRHSDGRNANKDDRNTIALFISPFLNEQPQKFSQPAPEDFDNYFVTPDEQAWNDLIENKTLEITLAYTLKLITSKEEDIATSPVSAADLRKAKEQINRRSPDMVPITIDKHLDFILSRNLEHILSVCSIPIRKVSEEIYAIAITCGDISGHRVSGKASFHAFQFLLLAYQYFDFKVPESSLCKLEKCTCEDYCCNMRSRIFRVCQGHLEWLFGEDHGFSPHRWATGRAIAGWESNPTLSEKSVVDASLNIIKAADFYRISKATLDTIDDFRGDVNDWIEDLHRNNQDIELHAIERAFDGDFTQLI
;
A
#
# COMPACT_ATOMS: atom_id res chain seq x y z
N MET A 1 9.94 40.73 18.48
CA MET A 1 9.71 39.71 17.45
C MET A 1 9.68 38.37 18.18
N ALA A 2 8.48 37.84 18.40
CA ALA A 2 8.32 36.53 19.00
C ALA A 2 8.61 35.47 17.93
N ILE A 3 9.60 34.62 18.17
CA ILE A 3 9.85 33.41 17.40
C ILE A 3 8.87 32.39 17.99
N THR A 4 7.82 32.07 17.23
CA THR A 4 6.99 30.90 17.51
C THR A 4 7.82 29.67 17.13
N GLU A 5 8.34 28.96 18.12
CA GLU A 5 8.85 27.60 17.94
C GLU A 5 7.63 26.71 17.66
N GLU A 6 7.25 26.59 16.39
CA GLU A 6 6.57 25.38 15.92
C GLU A 6 7.59 24.25 16.09
N GLU A 7 7.34 23.31 17.00
CA GLU A 7 7.98 21.99 17.01
C GLU A 7 7.58 21.26 15.72
N ASP A 8 8.11 21.72 14.60
CA ASP A 8 7.96 21.10 13.30
C ASP A 8 8.79 19.82 13.29
N PHE A 9 8.19 18.71 12.82
CA PHE A 9 8.94 17.50 12.54
C PHE A 9 10.15 17.88 11.67
N PRO A 10 11.38 17.66 12.15
CA PRO A 10 12.56 18.07 11.43
C PRO A 10 12.56 17.28 10.11
N SER A 11 12.31 17.96 8.98
CA SER A 11 12.20 17.40 7.59
C SER A 11 10.79 17.06 7.08
N ALA A 12 9.72 17.59 7.66
CA ALA A 12 8.40 17.52 7.03
C ALA A 12 8.28 18.47 5.83
N THR A 13 7.79 17.96 4.69
CA THR A 13 7.49 18.77 3.50
C THR A 13 5.99 18.80 3.22
N SER A 14 5.50 19.89 2.64
CA SER A 14 4.10 20.06 2.25
C SER A 14 4.00 20.76 0.91
N ILE A 15 2.81 20.74 0.30
CA ILE A 15 2.56 21.48 -0.93
C ILE A 15 2.81 22.98 -0.63
N PRO A 16 3.73 23.65 -1.35
CA PRO A 16 4.09 25.03 -1.01
C PRO A 16 2.90 25.97 -1.06
N ASN A 17 2.83 26.93 -0.13
CA ASN A 17 1.75 27.92 -0.04
C ASN A 17 1.50 28.71 -1.35
N LYS A 18 2.53 28.86 -2.18
CA LYS A 18 2.48 29.54 -3.49
C LYS A 18 1.91 28.66 -4.61
N ALA A 19 1.73 27.35 -4.39
CA ALA A 19 1.12 26.46 -5.37
C ALA A 19 -0.34 26.82 -5.62
N ARG A 20 -0.85 26.44 -6.80
CA ARG A 20 -2.24 26.69 -7.21
C ARG A 20 -3.21 26.14 -6.15
N LYS A 21 -4.27 26.89 -5.87
CA LYS A 21 -5.29 26.53 -4.86
C LYS A 21 -5.81 25.11 -5.05
N ASN A 22 -6.09 24.70 -6.30
CA ASN A 22 -6.58 23.35 -6.62
C ASN A 22 -5.58 22.24 -6.28
N ALA A 23 -4.27 22.51 -6.29
CA ALA A 23 -3.26 21.54 -5.86
C ALA A 23 -3.25 21.42 -4.33
N ARG A 24 -3.37 22.55 -3.62
CA ARG A 24 -3.38 22.62 -2.15
C ARG A 24 -4.66 22.07 -1.51
N LEU A 25 -5.79 22.21 -2.19
CA LEU A 25 -7.11 21.79 -1.68
C LEU A 25 -7.59 20.47 -2.29
N ARG A 26 -6.71 19.72 -2.93
CA ARG A 26 -7.10 18.44 -3.52
C ARG A 26 -7.26 17.40 -2.41
N THR A 27 -8.50 17.03 -2.14
CA THR A 27 -8.84 15.86 -1.32
C THR A 27 -8.40 14.60 -2.07
N THR A 28 -7.40 13.90 -1.56
CA THR A 28 -6.87 12.67 -2.16
C THR A 28 -6.19 11.80 -1.11
N TYR A 29 -5.96 10.53 -1.45
CA TYR A 29 -5.26 9.60 -0.59
C TYR A 29 -3.74 9.79 -0.65
N SER A 30 -3.04 9.28 0.37
CA SER A 30 -1.59 9.21 0.43
C SER A 30 -1.13 7.77 0.63
N SER A 31 -0.38 7.24 -0.34
CA SER A 31 0.24 5.92 -0.25
C SER A 31 1.71 6.02 0.17
N PHE A 32 2.13 5.09 1.01
CA PHE A 32 3.47 4.96 1.55
C PHE A 32 3.80 3.47 1.72
N GLY A 33 5.08 3.11 1.70
CA GLY A 33 5.47 1.70 1.83
C GLY A 33 6.85 1.57 2.45
N GLN A 34 7.29 0.34 2.73
CA GLN A 34 8.65 -0.07 3.12
C GLN A 34 8.76 -1.59 2.99
N ASP A 35 9.84 -2.05 2.38
CA ASP A 35 10.21 -3.47 2.29
C ASP A 35 9.07 -4.40 1.84
N GLY A 36 8.31 -3.99 0.82
CA GLY A 36 7.22 -4.82 0.27
C GLY A 36 5.93 -4.81 1.09
N ILE A 37 5.82 -3.92 2.08
CA ILE A 37 4.54 -3.49 2.65
C ILE A 37 4.21 -2.12 2.11
N THR A 38 2.95 -1.92 1.73
CA THR A 38 2.39 -0.62 1.38
C THR A 38 1.13 -0.38 2.18
N ALA A 39 0.82 0.88 2.42
CA ALA A 39 -0.39 1.31 3.07
C ALA A 39 -0.88 2.59 2.41
N THR A 40 -2.18 2.80 2.43
CA THR A 40 -2.80 3.99 1.86
C THR A 40 -3.79 4.58 2.84
N ALA A 41 -3.65 5.88 3.13
CA ALA A 41 -4.59 6.64 3.95
C ALA A 41 -5.44 7.56 3.07
N ASN A 42 -6.72 7.74 3.39
CA ASN A 42 -7.59 8.71 2.73
C ASN A 42 -7.17 10.17 3.02
N ALA A 43 -7.90 11.14 2.49
CA ALA A 43 -7.59 12.56 2.68
C ALA A 43 -7.69 13.07 4.13
N TYR A 44 -8.25 12.26 5.02
CA TYR A 44 -8.47 12.58 6.44
C TYR A 44 -7.51 11.82 7.36
N GLY A 45 -6.62 10.98 6.81
CA GLY A 45 -5.68 10.20 7.61
C GLY A 45 -6.30 8.94 8.22
N HIS A 46 -7.26 8.31 7.53
CA HIS A 46 -7.76 6.97 7.87
C HIS A 46 -7.23 5.95 6.88
N LEU A 47 -6.75 4.80 7.34
CA LEU A 47 -6.16 3.78 6.47
C LEU A 47 -7.25 3.09 5.65
N LEU A 48 -7.13 3.12 4.33
CA LEU A 48 -8.04 2.43 3.41
C LEU A 48 -7.59 0.98 3.15
N GLN A 49 -6.28 0.78 3.07
CA GLN A 49 -5.71 -0.51 2.72
C GLN A 49 -4.28 -0.65 3.25
N ILE A 50 -3.94 -1.88 3.64
CA ILE A 50 -2.55 -2.33 3.85
C ILE A 50 -2.32 -3.50 2.89
N THR A 51 -1.25 -3.47 2.12
CA THR A 51 -0.87 -4.55 1.20
C THR A 51 0.52 -5.06 1.53
N GLN A 52 0.72 -6.38 1.57
CA GLN A 52 2.01 -6.99 1.85
C GLN A 52 2.32 -8.13 0.88
N TYR A 53 3.54 -8.16 0.37
CA TYR A 53 4.04 -9.26 -0.43
C TYR A 53 4.47 -10.46 0.44
N PHE A 54 3.91 -11.62 0.12
CA PHE A 54 4.25 -12.93 0.71
C PHE A 54 4.76 -13.95 -0.33
N GLY A 55 4.44 -13.77 -1.62
CA GLY A 55 4.92 -14.61 -2.72
C GLY A 55 4.32 -16.03 -2.80
N ASN A 56 3.44 -16.41 -1.87
CA ASN A 56 2.84 -17.73 -1.76
C ASN A 56 1.59 -17.94 -2.64
N LYS A 57 1.02 -16.87 -3.20
CA LYS A 57 -0.13 -16.87 -4.12
C LYS A 57 0.23 -16.33 -5.50
N PRO A 58 -0.63 -16.48 -6.54
CA PRO A 58 -0.34 -16.00 -7.89
C PRO A 58 0.10 -14.54 -7.91
N SER A 59 -0.71 -13.63 -7.35
CA SER A 59 -0.36 -12.21 -7.23
C SER A 59 0.86 -11.99 -6.33
N GLY A 60 0.98 -12.82 -5.30
CA GLY A 60 1.98 -12.74 -4.24
C GLY A 60 1.64 -11.71 -3.17
N PHE A 61 0.55 -10.95 -3.30
CA PHE A 61 0.12 -9.93 -2.34
C PHE A 61 -1.10 -10.37 -1.55
N VAL A 62 -1.11 -10.01 -0.27
CA VAL A 62 -2.32 -9.95 0.55
C VAL A 62 -2.66 -8.49 0.81
N ALA A 63 -3.93 -8.12 0.67
CA ALA A 63 -4.46 -6.84 1.08
C ALA A 63 -5.43 -6.99 2.26
N VAL A 64 -5.28 -6.11 3.25
CA VAL A 64 -6.29 -5.78 4.26
C VAL A 64 -7.20 -4.72 3.67
N ASN A 65 -8.49 -5.03 3.51
CA ASN A 65 -9.49 -4.12 2.97
C ASN A 65 -10.62 -3.89 3.98
N LEU A 66 -11.38 -2.81 3.76
CA LEU A 66 -12.67 -2.59 4.40
C LEU A 66 -13.70 -3.61 3.90
N ASP A 67 -14.71 -3.90 4.71
CA ASP A 67 -15.77 -4.88 4.46
C ASP A 67 -16.61 -4.60 3.20
N ASP A 68 -16.73 -3.33 2.83
CA ASP A 68 -17.44 -2.83 1.67
C ASP A 68 -16.60 -2.77 0.38
N THR A 69 -15.30 -3.08 0.44
CA THR A 69 -14.42 -2.96 -0.72
C THR A 69 -14.69 -4.09 -1.71
N GLU A 70 -14.87 -3.79 -2.99
CA GLU A 70 -15.09 -4.80 -4.04
C GLU A 70 -13.90 -5.75 -4.24
N GLU A 71 -14.20 -6.97 -4.74
CA GLU A 71 -13.20 -8.02 -4.98
C GLU A 71 -12.12 -7.60 -6.02
N PRO A 72 -10.87 -8.08 -5.91
CA PRO A 72 -9.76 -7.70 -6.79
C PRO A 72 -9.98 -7.93 -8.29
N HIS A 73 -10.75 -8.94 -8.67
CA HIS A 73 -11.10 -9.20 -10.07
C HIS A 73 -12.11 -8.18 -10.65
N PHE A 74 -12.85 -7.45 -9.81
CA PHE A 74 -13.67 -6.31 -10.22
C PHE A 74 -12.88 -5.01 -10.33
N VAL A 75 -11.75 -5.07 -11.04
CA VAL A 75 -10.74 -4.01 -11.19
C VAL A 75 -11.30 -2.58 -11.24
N LYS A 76 -12.24 -2.35 -12.17
CA LYS A 76 -12.80 -1.01 -12.41
C LYS A 76 -13.69 -0.53 -11.25
N TRP A 77 -14.49 -1.43 -10.68
CA TRP A 77 -15.38 -1.13 -9.56
C TRP A 77 -14.58 -0.92 -8.29
N ARG A 78 -13.64 -1.82 -7.99
CA ARG A 78 -12.71 -1.69 -6.88
C ARG A 78 -11.93 -0.38 -6.92
N ALA A 79 -11.39 0.01 -8.08
CA ALA A 79 -10.71 1.29 -8.22
C ALA A 79 -11.64 2.50 -8.01
N HIS A 80 -12.89 2.40 -8.46
CA HIS A 80 -13.91 3.42 -8.21
C HIS A 80 -14.24 3.53 -6.72
N ASP A 81 -14.45 2.42 -6.02
CA ASP A 81 -14.89 2.42 -4.62
C ASP A 81 -13.78 2.92 -3.70
N LEU A 82 -12.54 2.45 -3.91
CA LEU A 82 -11.37 2.98 -3.20
C LEU A 82 -11.19 4.48 -3.44
N GLN A 83 -11.50 4.98 -4.64
CA GLN A 83 -11.47 6.41 -4.94
C GLN A 83 -12.58 7.18 -4.20
N GLN A 84 -13.78 6.62 -4.05
CA GLN A 84 -14.85 7.24 -3.25
C GLN A 84 -14.49 7.24 -1.77
N GLN A 85 -14.03 6.11 -1.24
CA GLN A 85 -13.58 6.00 0.16
C GLN A 85 -12.42 6.96 0.46
N SER A 86 -11.57 7.27 -0.53
CA SER A 86 -10.46 8.21 -0.35
C SER A 86 -10.85 9.65 -0.04
N ILE A 87 -12.09 10.02 -0.34
CA ILE A 87 -12.63 11.36 -0.08
C ILE A 87 -13.76 11.33 0.96
N ASP A 88 -14.06 10.18 1.54
CA ASP A 88 -15.08 10.02 2.57
C ASP A 88 -14.44 10.01 3.97
N PRO A 89 -14.73 11.00 4.84
CA PRO A 89 -14.21 11.06 6.21
C PRO A 89 -14.70 9.91 7.10
N THR A 90 -15.78 9.23 6.73
CA THR A 90 -16.36 8.13 7.51
C THR A 90 -15.78 6.76 7.16
N GLN A 91 -14.89 6.71 6.17
CA GLN A 91 -14.26 5.48 5.68
C GLN A 91 -12.83 5.32 6.21
N GLY A 92 -12.39 4.07 6.29
CA GLY A 92 -11.03 3.68 6.67
C GLY A 92 -10.88 3.14 8.10
N MET A 93 -9.89 2.26 8.26
CA MET A 93 -9.35 1.81 9.54
C MET A 93 -8.78 3.01 10.30
N ARG A 94 -9.31 3.25 11.50
CA ARG A 94 -9.05 4.45 12.29
C ARG A 94 -9.24 4.19 13.78
N LEU A 95 -8.77 5.13 14.60
CA LEU A 95 -9.13 5.20 16.01
C LEU A 95 -10.63 5.47 16.16
N LEU A 96 -11.32 4.55 16.84
CA LEU A 96 -12.70 4.70 17.26
C LEU A 96 -12.75 4.83 18.78
N LEU A 97 -13.61 5.71 19.27
CA LEU A 97 -13.80 5.95 20.69
C LEU A 97 -15.28 5.71 21.03
N GLN A 98 -15.54 4.98 22.10
CA GLN A 98 -16.90 4.70 22.56
C GLN A 98 -17.52 5.96 23.15
N ARG A 99 -18.76 6.24 22.77
CA ARG A 99 -19.52 7.35 23.34
C ARG A 99 -20.20 6.96 24.65
N PRO A 100 -20.20 7.84 25.66
CA PRO A 100 -21.06 7.67 26.83
C PRO A 100 -22.53 7.58 26.40
N ALA A 101 -23.27 6.60 26.93
CA ALA A 101 -24.66 6.35 26.54
C ALA A 101 -25.62 7.51 26.87
N ASP A 102 -25.24 8.38 27.81
CA ASP A 102 -26.15 9.36 28.42
C ASP A 102 -25.98 10.80 27.93
N ASP A 103 -25.03 11.10 27.03
CA ASP A 103 -24.78 12.48 26.57
C ASP A 103 -24.92 12.65 25.05
N THR A 104 -26.14 13.01 24.63
CA THR A 104 -26.44 13.40 23.24
C THR A 104 -26.10 14.86 22.94
N SER A 105 -25.62 15.62 23.94
CA SER A 105 -25.42 17.07 23.87
C SER A 105 -23.95 17.51 23.93
N ALA A 106 -23.06 16.69 24.49
CA ALA A 106 -21.63 16.88 24.36
C ALA A 106 -21.23 16.65 22.90
N ILE A 107 -20.92 17.75 22.21
CA ILE A 107 -20.05 17.73 21.04
C ILE A 107 -18.85 16.89 21.45
N ASP A 108 -18.70 15.71 20.84
CA ASP A 108 -17.66 14.74 21.14
C ASP A 108 -16.30 15.41 20.86
N ILE A 109 -15.73 15.98 21.90
CA ILE A 109 -14.45 16.69 21.96
C ILE A 109 -13.26 15.86 21.48
N TRP A 110 -13.41 14.53 21.54
CA TRP A 110 -12.47 13.55 21.05
C TRP A 110 -12.76 13.16 19.60
N ASP A 111 -13.81 13.71 18.98
CA ASP A 111 -14.10 13.57 17.56
C ASP A 111 -12.94 14.19 16.77
N THR A 112 -12.19 13.32 16.12
CA THR A 112 -11.04 13.67 15.29
C THR A 112 -11.46 14.30 13.96
N ASN A 113 -12.77 14.35 13.66
CA ASN A 113 -13.29 14.86 12.40
C ASN A 113 -14.17 16.11 12.61
N PRO A 114 -14.00 17.18 11.80
CA PRO A 114 -14.81 18.39 11.97
C PRO A 114 -16.31 18.18 11.79
N LYS A 115 -16.78 17.09 11.17
CA LYS A 115 -18.18 16.63 11.15
C LYS A 115 -18.22 15.10 10.91
N THR A 116 -18.97 14.38 11.75
CA THR A 116 -19.40 12.97 11.64
C THR A 116 -18.42 11.86 12.07
N MET A 117 -18.21 11.68 13.39
CA MET A 117 -17.92 10.36 13.98
C MET A 117 -18.90 9.99 15.10
N SER A 118 -20.20 10.00 14.80
CA SER A 118 -21.20 9.32 15.62
C SER A 118 -21.74 8.12 14.86
N VAL A 119 -21.58 6.91 15.40
CA VAL A 119 -22.56 5.85 15.13
C VAL A 119 -23.65 6.04 16.19
N PRO A 120 -24.87 6.47 15.84
CA PRO A 120 -25.98 6.37 16.79
C PRO A 120 -26.15 4.89 17.12
N ALA A 121 -26.43 4.56 18.38
CA ALA A 121 -26.62 3.17 18.83
C ALA A 121 -27.73 2.38 18.07
N ASN A 122 -28.41 2.98 17.07
CA ASN A 122 -29.55 2.42 16.34
C ASN A 122 -29.62 2.77 14.84
N VAL A 123 -28.54 3.18 14.17
CA VAL A 123 -28.62 3.54 12.74
C VAL A 123 -27.59 2.80 11.89
N SER A 124 -28.08 1.90 11.04
CA SER A 124 -27.31 1.31 9.93
C SER A 124 -26.96 2.41 8.92
N PRO A 125 -25.68 2.54 8.50
CA PRO A 125 -25.28 3.54 7.53
C PRO A 125 -25.81 3.15 6.14
N SER A 126 -26.87 3.80 5.70
CA SER A 126 -27.26 3.79 4.28
C SER A 126 -26.67 5.02 3.60
N PRO A 127 -25.79 4.88 2.60
CA PRO A 127 -25.44 6.00 1.74
C PRO A 127 -26.61 6.23 0.78
N LEU A 128 -27.16 7.45 0.75
CA LEU A 128 -27.90 7.95 -0.41
C LEU A 128 -26.90 8.17 -1.56
N VAL A 129 -26.46 7.09 -2.18
CA VAL A 129 -25.76 7.09 -3.46
C VAL A 129 -26.41 6.01 -4.30
N ILE A 130 -27.00 6.42 -5.43
CA ILE A 130 -27.56 5.48 -6.40
C ILE A 130 -26.38 4.69 -6.98
N ALA A 131 -26.11 3.51 -6.41
CA ALA A 131 -25.25 2.53 -7.05
C ALA A 131 -25.78 2.29 -8.47
N PRO A 132 -24.92 2.18 -9.49
CA PRO A 132 -25.36 1.74 -10.82
C PRO A 132 -26.11 0.41 -10.66
N PRO A 133 -27.18 0.18 -11.45
CA PRO A 133 -28.05 -0.96 -11.25
C PRO A 133 -27.23 -2.25 -11.30
N ARG A 134 -27.12 -2.95 -10.16
CA ARG A 134 -26.59 -4.31 -10.08
C ARG A 134 -27.46 -5.15 -11.00
N ALA A 135 -26.91 -5.57 -12.13
CA ALA A 135 -27.54 -6.61 -12.94
C ALA A 135 -27.59 -7.87 -12.05
N LYS A 136 -28.79 -8.26 -11.62
CA LYS A 136 -29.00 -9.59 -11.03
C LYS A 136 -28.45 -10.58 -12.05
N ALA A 137 -27.60 -11.50 -11.59
CA ALA A 137 -27.00 -12.54 -12.40
C ALA A 137 -28.11 -13.40 -13.02
N SER A 138 -28.60 -12.97 -14.18
CA SER A 138 -29.36 -13.80 -15.09
C SER A 138 -28.35 -14.68 -15.81
N SER A 139 -28.51 -15.98 -15.66
CA SER A 139 -27.79 -17.00 -16.41
C SER A 139 -28.15 -16.88 -17.89
N LYS A 140 -27.48 -15.98 -18.60
CA LYS A 140 -27.19 -16.02 -20.04
C LYS A 140 -26.52 -14.71 -20.48
N THR A 141 -25.20 -14.80 -20.65
CA THR A 141 -24.48 -14.26 -21.82
C THR A 141 -24.78 -12.83 -22.30
N THR A 142 -24.80 -11.84 -21.39
CA THR A 142 -24.51 -10.44 -21.75
C THR A 142 -23.55 -9.85 -20.72
N ARG A 143 -22.25 -9.95 -21.03
CA ARG A 143 -21.14 -9.38 -20.25
C ARG A 143 -21.12 -7.86 -20.36
N TYR A 144 -21.01 -7.22 -19.20
CA TYR A 144 -20.21 -6.03 -18.85
C TYR A 144 -20.01 -4.92 -19.90
N ASP A 145 -21.03 -4.10 -20.11
CA ASP A 145 -20.87 -2.73 -20.63
C ASP A 145 -21.86 -1.78 -19.92
N VAL A 146 -21.95 -1.86 -18.59
CA VAL A 146 -22.51 -0.73 -17.84
C VAL A 146 -21.41 0.32 -17.73
N PRO A 147 -21.57 1.52 -18.31
CA PRO A 147 -20.57 2.57 -18.15
C PRO A 147 -20.45 2.90 -16.66
N VAL A 148 -19.28 2.62 -16.07
CA VAL A 148 -18.95 3.20 -14.77
C VAL A 148 -18.92 4.71 -15.00
N PRO A 149 -19.71 5.51 -14.26
CA PRO A 149 -19.64 6.95 -14.37
C PRO A 149 -18.18 7.37 -14.21
N ARG A 150 -17.65 8.18 -15.13
CA ARG A 150 -16.32 8.76 -14.92
C ARG A 150 -16.37 9.49 -13.57
N PRO A 151 -15.41 9.25 -12.65
CA PRO A 151 -15.31 10.03 -11.43
C PRO A 151 -15.24 11.50 -11.85
N GLN A 152 -16.31 12.25 -11.60
CA GLN A 152 -16.23 13.69 -11.72
C GLN A 152 -15.36 14.13 -10.55
N TRP A 153 -14.21 14.73 -10.83
CA TRP A 153 -13.41 15.43 -9.84
C TRP A 153 -14.24 16.62 -9.36
N VAL A 154 -15.13 16.39 -8.41
CA VAL A 154 -15.91 17.47 -7.81
C VAL A 154 -14.93 18.24 -6.93
N ASN A 155 -14.71 19.51 -7.24
CA ASN A 155 -14.03 20.43 -6.34
C ASN A 155 -14.93 20.66 -5.11
N GLN A 156 -15.01 19.69 -4.20
CA GLN A 156 -15.66 19.89 -2.91
C GLN A 156 -14.66 20.58 -1.98
N SER A 157 -14.60 21.92 -2.03
CA SER A 157 -13.98 22.71 -0.96
C SER A 157 -14.48 24.16 -0.97
N GLU A 158 -15.75 24.35 -0.62
CA GLU A 158 -16.21 25.61 -0.03
C GLU A 158 -16.43 25.51 1.49
N SER A 159 -16.54 24.31 2.06
CA SER A 159 -16.54 24.10 3.51
C SER A 159 -15.14 23.68 4.00
N GLY A 160 -14.38 24.65 4.48
CA GLY A 160 -12.99 24.48 4.95
C GLY A 160 -12.83 23.68 6.26
N SER A 161 -13.17 22.39 6.26
CA SER A 161 -12.57 21.41 7.18
C SER A 161 -11.33 20.85 6.48
N GLY A 162 -10.09 21.23 6.76
CA GLY A 162 -9.47 21.51 8.06
C GLY A 162 -8.26 20.59 8.29
N SER A 163 -8.11 19.52 7.48
CA SER A 163 -6.91 18.67 7.51
C SER A 163 -5.80 19.22 6.60
N ASN A 164 -4.60 19.38 7.16
CA ASN A 164 -3.38 19.65 6.41
C ASN A 164 -2.56 18.36 6.32
N VAL A 165 -1.90 18.12 5.17
CA VAL A 165 -1.06 16.94 4.97
C VAL A 165 0.39 17.38 4.77
N ARG A 166 1.28 16.82 5.58
CA ARG A 166 2.73 16.95 5.45
C ARG A 166 3.37 15.57 5.32
N PHE A 167 4.58 15.51 4.78
CA PHE A 167 5.32 14.27 4.55
C PHE A 167 6.68 14.34 5.23
N VAL A 168 6.84 13.57 6.30
CA VAL A 168 8.13 13.41 6.97
C VAL A 168 9.05 12.60 6.06
N HIS A 169 10.26 13.12 5.83
CA HIS A 169 11.27 12.51 4.94
C HIS A 169 10.76 12.30 3.51
N ASN A 170 9.87 13.17 3.02
CA ASN A 170 9.18 13.04 1.72
C ASN A 170 8.42 11.72 1.54
N ARG A 171 8.13 11.00 2.62
CA ARG A 171 7.62 9.62 2.55
C ARG A 171 6.43 9.38 3.46
N TRP A 172 6.55 9.72 4.73
CA TRP A 172 5.59 9.36 5.77
C TRP A 172 4.53 10.43 5.91
N PRO A 173 3.27 10.18 5.52
CA PRO A 173 2.25 11.19 5.66
C PRO A 173 1.94 11.47 7.14
N CYS A 174 1.66 12.73 7.42
CA CYS A 174 1.18 13.22 8.69
C CYS A 174 -0.01 14.15 8.40
N PHE A 175 -1.15 13.84 9.02
CA PHE A 175 -2.39 14.59 8.85
C PHE A 175 -2.63 15.40 10.11
N SER A 176 -2.78 16.71 9.98
CA SER A 176 -3.02 17.61 11.10
C SER A 176 -4.42 18.19 11.00
N THR A 177 -5.19 18.09 12.08
CA THR A 177 -6.52 18.69 12.21
C THR A 177 -6.63 19.41 13.55
N LYS A 178 -7.57 20.35 13.66
CA LYS A 178 -7.81 21.12 14.88
C LYS A 178 -9.24 20.96 15.31
N THR A 179 -9.44 20.67 16.59
CA THR A 179 -10.75 20.64 17.26
C THR A 179 -10.79 21.75 18.30
N PRO A 180 -11.97 22.05 18.89
CA PRO A 180 -12.04 23.00 20.00
C PRO A 180 -11.17 22.60 21.20
N ALA A 181 -10.94 21.31 21.41
CA ALA A 181 -10.21 20.79 22.55
C ALA A 181 -8.73 20.47 22.23
N PHE A 182 -8.45 19.99 21.02
CA PHE A 182 -7.14 19.42 20.67
C PHE A 182 -6.62 19.89 19.31
N ASP A 183 -5.31 20.07 19.25
CA ASP A 183 -4.55 19.94 18.00
C ASP A 183 -4.21 18.45 17.83
N ILE A 184 -4.63 17.85 16.70
CA ILE A 184 -4.53 16.41 16.47
C ILE A 184 -3.63 16.14 15.26
N ASP A 185 -2.61 15.33 15.46
CA ASP A 185 -1.76 14.81 14.39
C ASP A 185 -1.95 13.29 14.25
N ILE A 186 -2.11 12.81 13.01
CA ILE A 186 -2.09 11.39 12.65
C ILE A 186 -0.82 11.13 11.86
N GLN A 187 0.19 10.55 12.50
CA GLN A 187 1.48 10.21 11.90
C GLN A 187 1.53 8.73 11.52
N TYR A 188 2.03 8.46 10.32
CA TYR A 188 2.24 7.11 9.84
C TYR A 188 3.71 6.71 9.79
N ALA A 189 4.01 5.44 10.04
CA ALA A 189 5.32 4.85 9.79
C ALA A 189 5.18 3.36 9.43
N ILE A 190 6.14 2.81 8.70
CA ILE A 190 6.27 1.36 8.53
C ILE A 190 7.66 0.95 8.99
N SER A 191 7.71 0.05 9.96
CA SER A 191 8.94 -0.49 10.53
C SER A 191 8.73 -1.94 10.94
N ASN A 192 9.74 -2.79 10.72
CA ASN A 192 9.71 -4.22 11.08
C ASN A 192 8.45 -4.97 10.64
N LYS A 193 7.99 -4.72 9.41
CA LYS A 193 6.77 -5.32 8.83
C LYS A 193 5.45 -4.94 9.53
N THR A 194 5.44 -3.83 10.27
CA THR A 194 4.26 -3.29 10.96
C THR A 194 3.96 -1.89 10.46
N VAL A 195 2.68 -1.61 10.22
CA VAL A 195 2.17 -0.26 9.92
C VAL A 195 1.74 0.37 11.24
N TYR A 196 2.30 1.53 11.57
CA TYR A 196 1.94 2.30 12.76
C TYR A 196 1.10 3.50 12.35
N GLN A 197 -0.04 3.67 13.01
CA GLN A 197 -0.90 4.85 12.93
C GLN A 197 -0.94 5.50 14.32
N THR A 198 -0.22 6.61 14.50
CA THR A 198 -0.11 7.31 15.78
C THR A 198 -0.92 8.59 15.78
N TYR A 199 -1.91 8.65 16.66
CA TYR A 199 -2.71 9.83 16.97
C TYR A 199 -2.06 10.58 18.13
N THR A 200 -1.72 11.84 17.92
CA THR A 200 -1.21 12.73 18.97
C THR A 200 -2.23 13.81 19.24
N PHE A 201 -2.81 13.81 20.44
CA PHE A 201 -3.75 14.82 20.92
C PHE A 201 -3.01 15.82 21.80
N LYS A 202 -2.88 17.06 21.34
CA LYS A 202 -2.27 18.17 22.12
C LYS A 202 -3.37 19.09 22.61
N LEU A 203 -3.51 19.26 23.92
CA LEU A 203 -4.59 20.07 24.51
C LEU A 203 -4.41 21.56 24.17
N CYS A 204 -5.46 22.17 23.62
CA CYS A 204 -5.46 23.60 23.33
C CYS A 204 -5.43 24.44 24.62
N GLN A 205 -4.76 25.59 24.58
CA GLN A 205 -4.65 26.47 25.73
C GLN A 205 -6.02 27.00 26.16
N GLY A 206 -6.38 26.81 27.43
CA GLY A 206 -7.65 27.25 28.00
C GLY A 206 -8.81 26.26 27.80
N SER A 207 -8.59 25.13 27.13
CA SER A 207 -9.57 24.05 27.05
C SER A 207 -9.73 23.36 28.41
N GLN A 208 -10.97 22.97 28.74
CA GLN A 208 -11.24 22.19 29.95
C GLN A 208 -10.65 20.79 29.81
N ILE A 209 -10.06 20.30 30.89
CA ILE A 209 -9.62 18.91 31.03
C ILE A 209 -10.83 18.11 31.50
N PHE A 210 -11.12 17.01 30.83
CA PHE A 210 -12.30 16.18 31.06
C PHE A 210 -12.15 15.28 32.29
N SER A 211 -13.12 14.38 32.54
CA SER A 211 -13.07 13.45 33.67
C SER A 211 -12.33 12.14 33.36
N GLU A 212 -12.27 11.71 32.09
CA GLU A 212 -11.64 10.46 31.67
C GLU A 212 -11.33 10.43 30.15
N ILE A 213 -10.44 9.52 29.72
CA ILE A 213 -10.23 9.17 28.30
C ILE A 213 -11.26 8.09 27.92
N PRO A 214 -12.01 8.26 26.82
CA PRO A 214 -12.99 7.27 26.38
C PRO A 214 -12.38 5.90 26.08
N THR A 215 -13.18 4.84 26.23
CA THR A 215 -12.82 3.49 25.78
C THR A 215 -12.49 3.48 24.30
N ILE A 216 -11.37 2.88 23.94
CA ILE A 216 -10.95 2.69 22.55
C ILE A 216 -11.64 1.46 21.97
N VAL A 217 -12.17 1.58 20.77
CA VAL A 217 -12.83 0.51 20.02
C VAL A 217 -11.95 0.10 18.84
N ILE A 218 -11.69 -1.19 18.70
CA ILE A 218 -10.97 -1.79 17.57
C ILE A 218 -11.97 -2.63 16.77
N ASP A 219 -12.32 -2.11 15.60
CA ASP A 219 -13.13 -2.82 14.61
C ASP A 219 -12.27 -3.84 13.86
N THR A 220 -12.63 -5.11 13.95
CA THR A 220 -11.95 -6.22 13.28
C THR A 220 -12.69 -6.74 12.06
N ASN A 221 -13.78 -6.10 11.64
CA ASN A 221 -14.51 -6.43 10.43
C ASN A 221 -13.74 -5.98 9.17
N LEU A 222 -12.59 -6.63 8.97
CA LEU A 222 -11.64 -6.37 7.88
C LEU A 222 -11.46 -7.64 7.06
N LEU A 223 -11.27 -7.45 5.76
CA LEU A 223 -11.12 -8.52 4.78
C LEU A 223 -9.64 -8.73 4.46
N LEU A 224 -9.19 -9.98 4.48
CA LEU A 224 -7.83 -10.40 4.15
C LEU A 224 -7.85 -11.13 2.81
N ARG A 225 -7.49 -10.44 1.72
CA ARG A 225 -7.68 -10.94 0.34
C ARG A 225 -6.38 -11.03 -0.45
N ASP A 226 -6.26 -12.06 -1.29
CA ASP A 226 -5.25 -12.10 -2.35
C ASP A 226 -5.60 -11.09 -3.45
N LEU A 227 -4.65 -10.28 -3.91
CA LEU A 227 -4.87 -9.32 -5.01
C LEU A 227 -4.86 -9.98 -6.40
N ASP A 228 -5.42 -11.18 -6.52
CA ASP A 228 -5.59 -11.88 -7.79
C ASP A 228 -6.76 -11.26 -8.58
N PHE A 229 -6.42 -10.57 -9.67
CA PHE A 229 -7.39 -9.93 -10.55
C PHE A 229 -7.82 -10.79 -11.75
N MET A 230 -7.41 -12.05 -11.80
CA MET A 230 -7.69 -13.01 -12.88
C MET A 230 -8.66 -14.10 -12.43
N ALA A 231 -8.55 -14.54 -11.17
CA ALA A 231 -9.47 -15.50 -10.57
C ALA A 231 -10.82 -14.83 -10.29
N GLY A 232 -11.73 -14.88 -11.27
CA GLY A 232 -13.13 -14.48 -11.11
C GLY A 232 -13.99 -15.50 -10.37
N GLU A 233 -13.41 -16.27 -9.44
CA GLU A 233 -14.18 -17.29 -8.75
C GLU A 233 -15.16 -16.70 -7.76
N GLU A 234 -16.27 -17.41 -7.67
CA GLU A 234 -17.44 -17.22 -6.86
C GLU A 234 -17.10 -17.15 -5.36
N MET A 235 -16.56 -16.04 -4.85
CA MET A 235 -16.88 -15.59 -3.49
C MET A 235 -18.34 -15.12 -3.46
N LYS A 236 -19.23 -16.05 -3.82
CA LYS A 236 -20.66 -15.99 -3.65
C LYS A 236 -20.94 -16.38 -2.21
N GLU A 237 -20.96 -15.40 -1.33
CA GLU A 237 -22.09 -15.08 -0.45
C GLU A 237 -21.56 -14.14 0.64
N TYR A 238 -21.90 -12.85 0.48
CA TYR A 238 -21.94 -11.92 1.60
C TYR A 238 -22.79 -12.54 2.71
N GLY A 239 -22.14 -13.01 3.77
CA GLY A 239 -22.77 -13.40 5.03
C GLY A 239 -22.45 -14.83 5.45
N LEU A 240 -21.36 -14.99 6.21
CA LEU A 240 -20.85 -16.22 6.86
C LEU A 240 -19.84 -17.01 6.01
N GLU A 241 -18.71 -16.40 5.64
CA GLU A 241 -17.54 -17.21 5.28
C GLU A 241 -17.03 -17.91 6.57
N PRO A 242 -17.07 -19.25 6.67
CA PRO A 242 -16.71 -19.99 7.89
C PRO A 242 -15.22 -19.92 8.26
N HIS A 243 -14.44 -19.13 7.51
CA HIS A 243 -12.99 -19.06 7.59
C HIS A 243 -12.49 -17.83 8.36
N TYR A 244 -13.35 -16.85 8.64
CA TYR A 244 -12.97 -15.70 9.46
C TYR A 244 -13.18 -15.97 10.94
N SER A 245 -12.20 -15.55 11.73
CA SER A 245 -12.32 -15.51 13.18
C SER A 245 -11.48 -14.38 13.75
N SER A 246 -11.93 -13.82 14.86
CA SER A 246 -11.18 -12.83 15.63
C SER A 246 -10.96 -13.38 17.03
N ARG A 247 -9.76 -13.18 17.59
CA ARG A 247 -9.49 -13.47 19.01
C ARG A 247 -8.37 -12.61 19.57
N ILE A 248 -8.41 -12.37 20.87
CA ILE A 248 -7.33 -11.72 21.61
C ILE A 248 -6.16 -12.71 21.74
N THR A 249 -4.92 -12.23 21.62
CA THR A 249 -3.70 -13.03 21.88
C THR A 249 -3.64 -13.47 23.34
N ASN A 250 -2.92 -14.55 23.65
CA ASN A 250 -2.89 -15.11 25.01
C ASN A 250 -2.28 -14.15 26.05
N ASP A 251 -1.41 -13.23 25.61
CA ASP A 251 -0.85 -12.16 26.46
C ASP A 251 -1.80 -10.96 26.66
N GLY A 252 -2.89 -10.88 25.88
CA GLY A 252 -3.92 -9.86 25.97
C GLY A 252 -3.65 -8.55 25.23
N TYR A 253 -2.51 -8.43 24.53
CA TYR A 253 -2.03 -7.14 23.98
C TYR A 253 -2.32 -6.91 22.48
N SER A 254 -2.90 -7.89 21.80
CA SER A 254 -3.36 -7.75 20.42
C SER A 254 -4.69 -8.44 20.21
N VAL A 255 -5.45 -7.96 19.25
CA VAL A 255 -6.51 -8.75 18.61
C VAL A 255 -6.02 -9.23 17.25
N ALA A 256 -6.26 -10.51 16.94
CA ALA A 256 -5.91 -11.15 15.69
C ALA A 256 -7.18 -11.46 14.88
N ARG A 257 -7.33 -10.81 13.72
CA ARG A 257 -8.29 -11.18 12.68
C ARG A 257 -7.64 -12.19 11.75
N MET A 258 -8.26 -13.35 11.59
CA MET A 258 -7.69 -14.48 10.86
C MET A 258 -8.60 -14.90 9.73
N HIS A 259 -8.01 -15.29 8.60
CA HIS A 259 -8.68 -16.00 7.52
C HIS A 259 -8.00 -17.37 7.38
N SER A 260 -8.66 -18.42 7.88
CA SER A 260 -8.20 -19.80 7.77
C SER A 260 -8.26 -20.29 6.32
N ASP A 261 -7.50 -21.35 6.00
CA ASP A 261 -7.48 -21.98 4.67
C ASP A 261 -7.12 -21.04 3.50
N TYR A 262 -6.46 -19.91 3.80
CA TYR A 262 -5.99 -18.93 2.83
C TYR A 262 -5.19 -19.60 1.71
N LEU A 263 -4.34 -20.58 2.03
CA LEU A 263 -3.53 -21.30 1.04
C LEU A 263 -4.27 -22.41 0.27
N TYR A 264 -5.42 -22.90 0.75
CA TYR A 264 -6.04 -24.14 0.22
C TYR A 264 -6.87 -23.95 -1.07
N HIS A 265 -7.18 -22.72 -1.47
CA HIS A 265 -7.96 -22.49 -2.69
C HIS A 265 -7.09 -22.45 -3.96
N ARG A 266 -7.33 -23.47 -4.80
CA ARG A 266 -7.20 -23.65 -6.26
C ARG A 266 -5.86 -23.22 -6.91
N HIS A 267 -5.25 -24.15 -7.65
CA HIS A 267 -4.00 -24.03 -8.43
C HIS A 267 -2.67 -24.35 -7.72
N SER A 268 -2.66 -25.23 -6.72
CA SER A 268 -1.48 -26.09 -6.60
C SER A 268 -1.50 -27.04 -7.78
N ASP A 269 -0.87 -26.64 -8.89
CA ASP A 269 -0.31 -27.61 -9.83
C ASP A 269 0.37 -28.67 -8.96
N GLY A 270 -0.04 -29.93 -9.06
CA GLY A 270 0.26 -31.01 -8.11
C GLY A 270 1.73 -31.38 -7.93
N ARG A 271 2.65 -30.46 -8.25
CA ARG A 271 4.09 -30.52 -8.10
C ARG A 271 4.49 -29.43 -7.09
N ASN A 272 4.67 -29.85 -5.83
CA ASN A 272 5.17 -29.05 -4.70
C ASN A 272 4.14 -28.24 -3.92
N ALA A 273 3.12 -28.92 -3.36
CA ALA A 273 2.62 -28.50 -2.05
C ALA A 273 3.78 -28.67 -1.05
N ASN A 274 4.59 -27.63 -0.90
CA ASN A 274 5.60 -27.57 0.14
C ASN A 274 4.90 -27.78 1.49
N LYS A 275 5.53 -28.56 2.38
CA LYS A 275 5.13 -28.86 3.76
C LYS A 275 5.15 -27.62 4.67
N ASP A 276 4.60 -26.50 4.22
CA ASP A 276 4.46 -25.31 5.04
C ASP A 276 3.06 -25.34 5.65
N ASP A 277 2.98 -25.67 6.95
CA ASP A 277 1.74 -25.73 7.74
C ASP A 277 1.05 -24.35 7.87
N ARG A 278 1.65 -23.27 7.33
CA ARG A 278 1.17 -21.88 7.43
C ARG A 278 0.06 -21.59 6.42
N ASN A 279 -1.11 -22.19 6.62
CA ASN A 279 -2.28 -22.01 5.76
C ASN A 279 -3.18 -20.82 6.12
N THR A 280 -2.86 -20.08 7.19
CA THR A 280 -3.72 -19.01 7.72
C THR A 280 -3.01 -17.66 7.60
N ILE A 281 -3.75 -16.65 7.15
CA ILE A 281 -3.30 -15.26 7.17
C ILE A 281 -3.96 -14.55 8.35
N ALA A 282 -3.18 -13.78 9.11
CA ALA A 282 -3.64 -13.09 10.30
C ALA A 282 -3.17 -11.64 10.33
N LEU A 283 -4.11 -10.72 10.60
CA LEU A 283 -3.86 -9.33 10.92
C LEU A 283 -3.95 -9.14 12.43
N PHE A 284 -2.85 -8.70 13.03
CA PHE A 284 -2.77 -8.32 14.42
C PHE A 284 -2.90 -6.81 14.56
N ILE A 285 -3.77 -6.35 15.46
CA ILE A 285 -3.95 -4.94 15.82
C ILE A 285 -3.55 -4.78 17.28
N SER A 286 -2.49 -4.00 17.54
CA SER A 286 -1.92 -3.80 18.88
C SER A 286 -2.01 -2.32 19.26
N PRO A 287 -2.79 -1.94 20.28
CA PRO A 287 -2.92 -0.57 20.74
C PRO A 287 -1.87 -0.22 21.79
N PHE A 288 -1.35 1.01 21.69
CA PHE A 288 -0.42 1.58 22.65
C PHE A 288 -0.90 2.96 23.09
N LEU A 289 -0.78 3.27 24.37
CA LEU A 289 -1.01 4.59 24.94
C LEU A 289 0.29 5.09 25.53
N ASN A 290 0.78 6.25 25.06
CA ASN A 290 2.08 6.81 25.45
C ASN A 290 3.21 5.77 25.43
N GLU A 291 3.29 5.02 24.33
CA GLU A 291 4.25 3.92 24.10
C GLU A 291 4.05 2.67 24.98
N GLN A 292 3.08 2.65 25.89
CA GLN A 292 2.75 1.48 26.70
C GLN A 292 1.69 0.60 26.02
N PRO A 293 1.94 -0.72 25.88
CA PRO A 293 0.99 -1.63 25.27
C PRO A 293 -0.25 -1.78 26.16
N GLN A 294 -1.42 -1.80 25.55
CA GLN A 294 -2.69 -1.84 26.26
C GLN A 294 -3.37 -3.20 26.13
N LYS A 295 -4.04 -3.64 27.20
CA LYS A 295 -4.76 -4.92 27.20
C LYS A 295 -6.18 -4.76 26.71
N PHE A 296 -6.62 -5.75 25.96
CA PHE A 296 -8.01 -5.87 25.55
C PHE A 296 -8.89 -6.41 26.67
N SER A 297 -10.08 -5.84 26.79
CA SER A 297 -11.20 -6.43 27.51
C SER A 297 -11.90 -7.45 26.60
N GLN A 298 -12.51 -8.49 27.20
CA GLN A 298 -13.31 -9.43 26.42
C GLN A 298 -14.48 -8.69 25.75
N PRO A 299 -14.76 -8.98 24.45
CA PRO A 299 -15.88 -8.36 23.76
C PRO A 299 -17.21 -8.76 24.42
N ALA A 300 -18.19 -7.85 24.41
CA ALA A 300 -19.54 -8.19 24.80
C ALA A 300 -20.12 -9.25 23.84
N PRO A 301 -21.01 -10.16 24.30
CA PRO A 301 -21.61 -11.17 23.42
C PRO A 301 -22.39 -10.62 22.23
N GLU A 302 -22.80 -9.34 22.28
CA GLU A 302 -23.51 -8.65 21.20
C GLU A 302 -22.59 -7.98 20.16
N ASP A 303 -21.28 -7.86 20.42
CA ASP A 303 -20.31 -7.06 19.65
C ASP A 303 -19.14 -7.93 19.14
N PHE A 304 -19.45 -8.96 18.34
CA PHE A 304 -18.46 -9.98 17.93
C PHE A 304 -17.23 -9.45 17.17
N ASP A 305 -17.36 -8.33 16.45
CA ASP A 305 -16.28 -7.75 15.66
C ASP A 305 -15.60 -6.54 16.33
N ASN A 306 -16.14 -6.03 17.45
CA ASN A 306 -15.60 -4.88 18.17
C ASN A 306 -14.87 -5.32 19.45
N TYR A 307 -13.62 -4.88 19.58
CA TYR A 307 -12.79 -5.16 20.74
C TYR A 307 -12.49 -3.88 21.49
N PHE A 308 -12.50 -3.94 22.81
CA PHE A 308 -12.45 -2.76 23.66
C PHE A 308 -11.14 -2.68 24.44
N VAL A 309 -10.61 -1.48 24.54
CA VAL A 309 -9.45 -1.15 25.38
C VAL A 309 -9.83 0.02 26.26
N THR A 310 -9.83 -0.22 27.56
CA THR A 310 -10.04 0.83 28.56
C THR A 310 -8.67 1.44 28.89
N PRO A 311 -8.46 2.74 28.62
CA PRO A 311 -7.24 3.42 29.02
C PRO A 311 -6.96 3.25 30.52
N ASP A 312 -5.70 3.00 30.86
CA ASP A 312 -5.28 2.93 32.26
C ASP A 312 -5.22 4.33 32.92
N GLU A 313 -5.17 4.36 34.25
CA GLU A 313 -5.06 5.61 35.03
C GLU A 313 -3.74 6.35 34.73
N GLN A 314 -2.70 5.64 34.30
CA GLN A 314 -1.43 6.25 33.94
C GLN A 314 -1.56 7.14 32.71
N ALA A 315 -2.26 6.68 31.66
CA ALA A 315 -2.51 7.47 30.47
C ALA A 315 -3.29 8.77 30.76
N TRP A 316 -4.20 8.70 31.73
CA TRP A 316 -4.92 9.87 32.22
C TRP A 316 -3.99 10.88 32.91
N ASN A 317 -3.15 10.39 33.82
CA ASN A 317 -2.17 11.21 34.53
C ASN A 317 -1.17 11.86 33.56
N ASP A 318 -0.70 11.10 32.57
CA ASP A 318 0.21 11.60 31.53
C ASP A 318 -0.44 12.72 30.70
N LEU A 319 -1.72 12.59 30.34
CA LEU A 319 -2.45 13.66 29.63
C LEU A 319 -2.55 14.92 30.49
N ILE A 320 -2.84 14.79 31.79
CA ILE A 320 -2.92 15.93 32.70
C ILE A 320 -1.56 16.61 32.84
N GLU A 321 -0.49 15.83 33.01
CA GLU A 321 0.86 16.32 33.24
C GLU A 321 1.47 16.93 31.97
N ASN A 322 1.47 16.16 30.86
CA ASN A 322 2.16 16.50 29.62
C ASN A 322 1.30 17.30 28.64
N LYS A 323 0.00 17.48 28.94
CA LYS A 323 -0.99 18.11 28.04
C LYS A 323 -1.07 17.46 26.67
N THR A 324 -0.58 16.23 26.56
CA THR A 324 -0.48 15.47 25.32
C THR A 324 -0.83 14.01 25.61
N LEU A 325 -1.63 13.41 24.74
CA LEU A 325 -1.92 11.97 24.74
C LEU A 325 -1.57 11.40 23.37
N GLU A 326 -0.80 10.31 23.37
CA GLU A 326 -0.51 9.55 22.16
C GLU A 326 -1.24 8.21 22.19
N ILE A 327 -1.99 7.91 21.12
CA ILE A 327 -2.62 6.60 20.90
C ILE A 327 -2.06 6.03 19.59
N THR A 328 -1.40 4.88 19.65
CA THR A 328 -0.88 4.20 18.45
C THR A 328 -1.59 2.89 18.20
N LEU A 329 -2.07 2.71 16.97
CA LEU A 329 -2.55 1.43 16.45
C LEU A 329 -1.47 0.82 15.56
N ALA A 330 -0.97 -0.36 15.94
CA ALA A 330 0.03 -1.09 15.19
C ALA A 330 -0.59 -2.30 14.48
N TYR A 331 -0.54 -2.30 13.14
CA TYR A 331 -1.11 -3.32 12.26
C TYR A 331 0.00 -4.21 11.71
N THR A 332 -0.05 -5.51 12.02
CA THR A 332 0.96 -6.47 11.56
C THR A 332 0.30 -7.65 10.86
N LEU A 333 0.61 -7.84 9.58
CA LEU A 333 0.06 -8.93 8.77
C LEU A 333 1.09 -10.07 8.67
N LYS A 334 0.67 -11.29 9.02
CA LYS A 334 1.55 -12.47 9.07
C LYS A 334 0.86 -13.72 8.54
N LEU A 335 1.65 -14.57 7.86
CA LEU A 335 1.30 -15.97 7.66
C LEU A 335 1.62 -16.75 8.91
N ILE A 336 0.64 -17.45 9.45
CA ILE A 336 0.73 -18.24 10.66
C ILE A 336 0.28 -19.68 10.39
N THR A 337 0.75 -20.60 11.20
CA THR A 337 0.13 -21.91 11.34
C THR A 337 -1.10 -21.74 12.23
N SER A 338 -2.14 -22.54 12.05
CA SER A 338 -3.30 -22.52 12.95
C SER A 338 -2.97 -23.03 14.37
N LYS A 339 -1.69 -23.18 14.72
CA LYS A 339 -1.22 -23.61 16.03
C LYS A 339 -1.32 -22.45 17.01
N GLU A 340 -1.58 -22.80 18.27
CA GLU A 340 -1.80 -21.83 19.34
C GLU A 340 -0.57 -20.96 19.63
N GLU A 341 0.64 -21.49 19.37
CA GLU A 341 1.92 -20.80 19.57
C GLU A 341 2.03 -19.51 18.74
N ASP A 342 1.51 -19.48 17.52
CA ASP A 342 1.59 -18.31 16.63
C ASP A 342 0.70 -17.15 17.09
N ILE A 343 -0.24 -17.41 18.01
CA ILE A 343 -1.18 -16.42 18.57
C ILE A 343 -0.96 -16.28 20.10
N ALA A 344 0.13 -16.86 20.61
CA ALA A 344 0.47 -16.78 22.02
C ALA A 344 0.86 -15.36 22.45
N THR A 345 1.48 -14.58 21.56
CA THR A 345 2.04 -13.26 21.91
C THR A 345 1.77 -12.22 20.83
N SER A 346 1.64 -10.97 21.26
CA SER A 346 1.60 -9.81 20.37
C SER A 346 2.85 -9.78 19.48
N PRO A 347 2.70 -9.51 18.17
CA PRO A 347 3.84 -9.46 17.27
C PRO A 347 4.68 -8.18 17.40
N VAL A 348 4.25 -7.22 18.22
CA VAL A 348 4.86 -5.89 18.33
C VAL A 348 5.09 -5.54 19.79
N SER A 349 6.32 -5.16 20.13
CA SER A 349 6.69 -4.68 21.46
C SER A 349 6.75 -3.15 21.54
N ALA A 350 6.77 -2.59 22.75
CA ALA A 350 7.07 -1.17 22.97
C ALA A 350 8.45 -0.76 22.42
N ALA A 351 9.42 -1.68 22.36
CA ALA A 351 10.72 -1.40 21.75
C ALA A 351 10.63 -1.26 20.23
N ASP A 352 9.73 -1.99 19.57
CA ASP A 352 9.49 -1.87 18.13
C ASP A 352 8.81 -0.55 17.78
N LEU A 353 7.82 -0.13 18.59
CA LEU A 353 7.20 1.19 18.48
C LEU A 353 8.22 2.32 18.66
N ARG A 354 9.08 2.25 19.67
CA ARG A 354 10.15 3.25 19.87
C ARG A 354 11.08 3.36 18.67
N LYS A 355 11.50 2.23 18.09
CA LYS A 355 12.29 2.24 16.84
C LYS A 355 11.55 2.90 15.67
N ALA A 356 10.24 2.66 15.55
CA ALA A 356 9.42 3.31 14.53
C ALA A 356 9.34 4.84 14.75
N LYS A 357 9.17 5.30 16.00
CA LYS A 357 9.18 6.72 16.34
C LYS A 357 10.56 7.36 16.13
N GLU A 358 11.63 6.68 16.51
CA GLU A 358 13.01 7.11 16.23
C GLU A 358 13.25 7.32 14.74
N GLN A 359 12.70 6.47 13.88
CA GLN A 359 12.79 6.63 12.42
C GLN A 359 12.12 7.92 11.92
N ILE A 360 10.97 8.29 12.49
CA ILE A 360 10.27 9.54 12.16
C ILE A 360 11.06 10.74 12.69
N ASN A 361 11.53 10.67 13.93
CA ASN A 361 12.22 11.78 14.60
C ASN A 361 13.68 11.94 14.19
N ARG A 362 14.26 10.94 13.50
CA ARG A 362 15.62 11.03 12.97
C ARG A 362 15.70 12.23 12.03
N ARG A 363 16.54 13.20 12.38
CA ARG A 363 16.85 14.33 11.50
C ARG A 363 17.34 13.78 10.15
N SER A 364 16.65 14.13 9.06
CA SER A 364 17.18 13.77 7.74
C SER A 364 18.50 14.50 7.52
N PRO A 365 19.45 13.86 6.81
CA PRO A 365 20.56 14.61 6.25
C PRO A 365 20.00 15.73 5.36
N ASP A 366 20.71 16.85 5.26
CA ASP A 366 20.24 18.04 4.54
C ASP A 366 19.78 17.65 3.12
N MET A 367 18.46 17.58 2.94
CA MET A 367 17.86 17.14 1.69
C MET A 367 18.28 18.11 0.59
N VAL A 368 18.86 17.57 -0.47
CA VAL A 368 19.30 18.38 -1.60
C VAL A 368 18.11 18.61 -2.51
N PRO A 369 17.67 19.86 -2.73
CA PRO A 369 16.56 20.14 -3.64
C PRO A 369 16.93 19.67 -5.04
N ILE A 370 16.00 19.03 -5.73
CA ILE A 370 16.11 18.59 -7.13
C ILE A 370 16.00 19.82 -8.06
N THR A 371 15.20 20.82 -7.67
CA THR A 371 15.02 22.06 -8.45
C THR A 371 14.77 23.27 -7.56
N ILE A 372 15.01 24.47 -8.11
CA ILE A 372 14.76 25.74 -7.43
C ILE A 372 13.26 26.07 -7.31
N ASP A 373 12.41 25.47 -8.17
CA ASP A 373 10.96 25.61 -8.06
C ASP A 373 10.45 24.69 -6.94
N LYS A 374 10.11 25.29 -5.80
CA LYS A 374 9.67 24.54 -4.60
C LYS A 374 8.49 23.60 -4.83
N HIS A 375 7.57 23.94 -5.73
CA HIS A 375 6.40 23.10 -5.98
C HIS A 375 6.77 21.90 -6.86
N LEU A 376 7.57 22.14 -7.90
CA LEU A 376 8.11 21.07 -8.70
C LEU A 376 9.04 20.16 -7.88
N ASP A 377 9.86 20.74 -7.01
CA ASP A 377 10.76 20.02 -6.10
C ASP A 377 10.01 19.05 -5.17
N PHE A 378 8.93 19.55 -4.56
CA PHE A 378 8.03 18.72 -3.75
C PHE A 378 7.43 17.56 -4.57
N ILE A 379 6.92 17.84 -5.78
CA ILE A 379 6.34 16.82 -6.66
C ILE A 379 7.39 15.76 -7.04
N LEU A 380 8.59 16.18 -7.44
CA LEU A 380 9.66 15.26 -7.86
C LEU A 380 10.12 14.40 -6.67
N SER A 381 10.33 15.01 -5.50
CA SER A 381 10.76 14.29 -4.30
C SER A 381 9.71 13.29 -3.81
N ARG A 382 8.42 13.67 -3.84
CA ARG A 382 7.32 12.75 -3.49
C ARG A 382 7.17 11.60 -4.48
N ASN A 383 7.27 11.87 -5.77
CA ASN A 383 7.22 10.81 -6.79
C ASN A 383 8.41 9.86 -6.65
N LEU A 384 9.61 10.38 -6.38
CA LEU A 384 10.79 9.55 -6.15
C LEU A 384 10.58 8.59 -4.97
N GLU A 385 10.17 9.10 -3.81
CA GLU A 385 9.90 8.24 -2.65
C GLU A 385 8.71 7.30 -2.88
N HIS A 386 7.67 7.73 -3.60
CA HIS A 386 6.56 6.84 -3.96
C HIS A 386 7.02 5.67 -4.83
N ILE A 387 7.84 5.92 -5.87
CA ILE A 387 8.40 4.87 -6.70
C ILE A 387 9.29 3.93 -5.87
N LEU A 388 10.19 4.48 -5.07
CA LEU A 388 11.14 3.69 -4.27
C LEU A 388 10.50 2.89 -3.14
N SER A 389 9.35 3.33 -2.62
CA SER A 389 8.75 2.72 -1.41
C SER A 389 7.42 2.01 -1.64
N VAL A 390 6.63 2.42 -2.64
CA VAL A 390 5.30 1.88 -2.94
C VAL A 390 5.32 1.04 -4.21
N CYS A 391 5.95 1.54 -5.28
CA CYS A 391 6.01 0.82 -6.56
C CYS A 391 7.07 -0.30 -6.53
N SER A 392 8.15 -0.12 -5.79
CA SER A 392 9.29 -1.06 -5.78
C SER A 392 9.13 -2.13 -4.70
N ILE A 393 8.70 -3.31 -5.10
CA ILE A 393 8.40 -4.41 -4.18
C ILE A 393 9.52 -5.46 -4.24
N PRO A 394 10.28 -5.67 -3.14
CA PRO A 394 11.27 -6.73 -3.07
C PRO A 394 10.58 -8.10 -3.02
N ILE A 395 10.99 -8.99 -3.92
CA ILE A 395 10.33 -10.27 -4.21
C ILE A 395 11.12 -11.44 -3.62
N ARG A 396 12.39 -11.56 -4.00
CA ARG A 396 13.29 -12.61 -3.51
C ARG A 396 14.69 -12.06 -3.38
N LYS A 397 15.44 -12.62 -2.44
CA LYS A 397 16.86 -12.29 -2.28
C LYS A 397 17.65 -13.04 -3.35
N VAL A 398 18.45 -12.32 -4.14
CA VAL A 398 19.31 -12.88 -5.21
C VAL A 398 20.74 -13.05 -4.68
N SER A 399 21.24 -12.06 -3.95
CA SER A 399 22.53 -12.09 -3.26
C SER A 399 22.41 -11.47 -1.86
N GLU A 400 23.49 -11.39 -1.09
CA GLU A 400 23.46 -10.76 0.25
C GLU A 400 22.87 -9.34 0.23
N GLU A 401 23.01 -8.64 -0.90
CA GLU A 401 22.75 -7.21 -1.04
C GLU A 401 21.68 -6.86 -2.07
N ILE A 402 21.36 -7.80 -2.96
CA ILE A 402 20.44 -7.57 -4.09
C ILE A 402 19.18 -8.41 -3.89
N TYR A 403 18.05 -7.72 -3.96
CA TYR A 403 16.74 -8.33 -4.08
C TYR A 403 16.28 -8.19 -5.53
N ALA A 404 15.63 -9.21 -6.07
CA ALA A 404 14.80 -9.05 -7.25
C ALA A 404 13.61 -8.15 -6.87
N ILE A 405 13.35 -7.10 -7.66
CA ILE A 405 12.36 -6.06 -7.35
C ILE A 405 11.34 -5.96 -8.48
N ALA A 406 10.07 -6.23 -8.16
CA ALA A 406 8.98 -5.93 -9.06
C ALA A 406 8.65 -4.43 -8.96
N ILE A 407 8.73 -3.70 -10.07
CA ILE A 407 8.22 -2.32 -10.14
C ILE A 407 6.76 -2.38 -10.59
N THR A 408 5.85 -2.21 -9.64
CA THR A 408 4.41 -2.18 -9.87
C THR A 408 3.91 -0.76 -10.14
N CYS A 409 2.64 -0.61 -10.53
CA CYS A 409 2.02 0.69 -10.72
C CYS A 409 1.78 1.47 -9.42
N GLY A 410 1.96 0.85 -8.24
CA GLY A 410 1.68 1.48 -6.94
C GLY A 410 0.20 1.81 -6.69
N ASP A 411 -0.70 1.33 -7.56
CA ASP A 411 -2.14 1.57 -7.46
C ASP A 411 -2.76 0.74 -6.33
N ILE A 412 -3.54 1.42 -5.48
CA ILE A 412 -4.28 0.87 -4.33
C ILE A 412 -5.24 -0.28 -4.74
N SER A 413 -5.69 -0.32 -5.99
CA SER A 413 -6.60 -1.37 -6.44
C SER A 413 -5.94 -2.73 -6.62
N GLY A 414 -4.63 -2.81 -6.92
CA GLY A 414 -4.05 -4.11 -7.25
C GLY A 414 -2.55 -4.24 -7.52
N HIS A 415 -1.72 -3.22 -7.26
CA HIS A 415 -0.23 -3.34 -7.38
C HIS A 415 0.25 -4.09 -8.64
N ARG A 416 -0.31 -3.77 -9.81
CA ARG A 416 -0.03 -4.50 -11.06
C ARG A 416 1.34 -4.18 -11.61
N VAL A 417 1.99 -5.16 -12.24
CA VAL A 417 3.14 -4.90 -13.09
C VAL A 417 2.64 -4.61 -14.51
N SER A 418 2.94 -3.41 -15.00
CA SER A 418 2.64 -2.99 -16.37
C SER A 418 3.92 -2.52 -17.04
N GLY A 419 4.15 -2.91 -18.30
CA GLY A 419 5.33 -2.50 -19.05
C GLY A 419 5.46 -0.98 -19.14
N LYS A 420 4.39 -0.27 -19.47
CA LYS A 420 4.39 1.21 -19.53
C LYS A 420 4.62 1.87 -18.18
N ALA A 421 3.89 1.47 -17.14
CA ALA A 421 4.02 2.09 -15.82
C ALA A 421 5.43 1.86 -15.23
N SER A 422 5.92 0.62 -15.30
CA SER A 422 7.29 0.29 -14.86
C SER A 422 8.35 1.00 -15.69
N PHE A 423 8.16 1.16 -17.00
CA PHE A 423 9.07 1.89 -17.87
C PHE A 423 9.23 3.35 -17.45
N HIS A 424 8.14 4.09 -17.30
CA HIS A 424 8.22 5.50 -16.92
C HIS A 424 8.78 5.69 -15.51
N ALA A 425 8.43 4.82 -14.56
CA ALA A 425 9.03 4.82 -13.24
C ALA A 425 10.54 4.55 -13.30
N PHE A 426 10.97 3.56 -14.08
CA PHE A 426 12.38 3.22 -14.25
C PHE A 426 13.18 4.36 -14.90
N GLN A 427 12.65 4.98 -15.96
CA GLN A 427 13.29 6.12 -16.62
C GLN A 427 13.39 7.33 -15.69
N PHE A 428 12.37 7.60 -14.88
CA PHE A 428 12.42 8.62 -13.84
C PHE A 428 13.53 8.33 -12.82
N LEU A 429 13.66 7.06 -12.39
CA LEU A 429 14.73 6.63 -11.48
C LEU A 429 16.11 6.83 -12.11
N LEU A 430 16.32 6.51 -13.38
CA LEU A 430 17.61 6.74 -14.06
C LEU A 430 18.00 8.23 -14.10
N LEU A 431 17.05 9.12 -14.38
CA LEU A 431 17.30 10.56 -14.34
C LEU A 431 17.64 11.05 -12.93
N ALA A 432 16.90 10.57 -11.92
CA ALA A 432 17.21 10.86 -10.52
C ALA A 432 18.58 10.32 -10.12
N TYR A 433 18.95 9.11 -10.56
CA TYR A 433 20.26 8.51 -10.33
C TYR A 433 21.38 9.41 -10.85
N GLN A 434 21.30 9.84 -12.11
CA GLN A 434 22.29 10.75 -12.70
C GLN A 434 22.38 12.07 -11.95
N TYR A 435 21.24 12.62 -11.51
CA TYR A 435 21.21 13.84 -10.70
C TYR A 435 21.99 13.67 -9.40
N PHE A 436 21.69 12.63 -8.62
CA PHE A 436 22.37 12.39 -7.36
C PHE A 436 23.84 12.00 -7.56
N ASP A 437 24.15 11.20 -8.58
CA ASP A 437 25.53 10.82 -8.90
C ASP A 437 26.42 12.03 -9.20
N PHE A 438 25.91 13.01 -9.96
CA PHE A 438 26.61 14.27 -10.20
C PHE A 438 26.81 15.11 -8.93
N LYS A 439 25.95 14.95 -7.92
CA LYS A 439 26.00 15.70 -6.65
C LYS A 439 26.87 15.01 -5.60
N VAL A 440 27.21 13.74 -5.77
CA VAL A 440 28.09 13.01 -4.86
C VAL A 440 29.53 13.53 -5.05
N PRO A 441 30.21 13.98 -3.97
CA PRO A 441 31.60 14.44 -4.07
C PRO A 441 32.55 13.34 -4.58
N GLU A 442 33.49 13.68 -5.44
CA GLU A 442 34.51 12.74 -5.97
C GLU A 442 35.35 12.07 -4.86
N SER A 443 35.50 12.74 -3.72
CA SER A 443 36.21 12.21 -2.55
C SER A 443 35.43 11.16 -1.75
N SER A 444 34.16 10.91 -2.09
CA SER A 444 33.34 9.92 -1.39
C SER A 444 33.78 8.50 -1.78
N LEU A 445 34.41 7.80 -0.84
CA LEU A 445 34.79 6.38 -0.99
C LEU A 445 33.59 5.42 -0.95
N CYS A 446 32.37 5.92 -1.15
CA CYS A 446 31.16 5.12 -0.95
C CYS A 446 30.95 4.15 -2.11
N LYS A 447 31.17 2.86 -1.84
CA LYS A 447 30.80 1.80 -2.76
C LYS A 447 29.29 1.82 -2.99
N LEU A 448 28.88 1.85 -4.26
CA LEU A 448 27.50 2.03 -4.69
C LEU A 448 26.54 0.99 -4.06
N GLU A 449 27.00 -0.24 -3.90
CA GLU A 449 26.22 -1.37 -3.39
C GLU A 449 26.13 -1.42 -1.86
N LYS A 450 27.06 -0.78 -1.13
CA LYS A 450 27.19 -0.86 0.35
C LYS A 450 27.21 0.49 1.04
N CYS A 451 26.69 1.52 0.40
CA CYS A 451 26.83 2.86 0.93
C CYS A 451 26.02 3.02 2.24
N THR A 452 26.73 3.26 3.34
CA THR A 452 26.15 3.51 4.67
C THR A 452 26.46 4.92 5.18
N CYS A 453 27.06 5.77 4.36
CA CYS A 453 27.36 7.13 4.77
C CYS A 453 26.06 7.91 5.03
N GLU A 454 26.13 8.92 5.88
CA GLU A 454 24.96 9.73 6.23
C GLU A 454 24.61 10.76 5.15
N ASP A 455 25.39 10.87 4.06
CA ASP A 455 25.12 11.79 2.96
C ASP A 455 23.83 11.42 2.20
N TYR A 456 22.94 12.41 2.01
CA TYR A 456 21.65 12.22 1.36
C TYR A 456 21.78 11.75 -0.10
N CYS A 457 22.64 12.40 -0.88
CA CYS A 457 22.83 12.09 -2.30
C CYS A 457 23.37 10.68 -2.48
N CYS A 458 24.36 10.27 -1.67
CA CYS A 458 24.91 8.92 -1.65
C CYS A 458 23.84 7.86 -1.33
N ASN A 459 23.01 8.10 -0.31
CA ASN A 459 21.93 7.18 0.06
C ASN A 459 20.88 7.05 -1.05
N MET A 460 20.45 8.16 -1.65
CA MET A 460 19.49 8.15 -2.75
C MET A 460 20.05 7.48 -3.99
N ARG A 461 21.29 7.79 -4.37
CA ARG A 461 22.01 7.13 -5.47
C ARG A 461 22.06 5.61 -5.28
N SER A 462 22.44 5.15 -4.09
CA SER A 462 22.52 3.72 -3.77
C SER A 462 21.15 3.04 -3.77
N ARG A 463 20.12 3.65 -3.15
CA ARG A 463 18.74 3.11 -3.16
C ARG A 463 18.21 2.98 -4.59
N ILE A 464 18.39 4.01 -5.42
CA ILE A 464 17.94 3.98 -6.82
C ILE A 464 18.67 2.89 -7.60
N PHE A 465 19.99 2.79 -7.46
CA PHE A 465 20.78 1.76 -8.13
C PHE A 465 20.29 0.35 -7.79
N ARG A 466 20.10 0.05 -6.49
CA ARG A 466 19.61 -1.26 -6.04
C ARG A 466 18.22 -1.58 -6.58
N VAL A 467 17.33 -0.59 -6.67
CA VAL A 467 15.99 -0.76 -7.26
C VAL A 467 16.09 -1.07 -8.75
N CYS A 468 16.87 -0.30 -9.51
CA CYS A 468 17.03 -0.52 -10.94
C CYS A 468 17.69 -1.88 -11.23
N GLN A 469 18.79 -2.20 -10.55
CA GLN A 469 19.48 -3.49 -10.69
C GLN A 469 18.56 -4.64 -10.30
N GLY A 470 17.91 -4.56 -9.13
CA GLY A 470 16.97 -5.56 -8.67
C GLY A 470 15.79 -5.76 -9.62
N HIS A 471 15.35 -4.71 -10.33
CA HIS A 471 14.32 -4.85 -11.35
C HIS A 471 14.79 -5.58 -12.60
N LEU A 472 16.05 -5.41 -13.00
CA LEU A 472 16.63 -6.21 -14.10
C LEU A 472 16.78 -7.68 -13.69
N GLU A 473 17.19 -7.96 -12.45
CA GLU A 473 17.20 -9.33 -11.90
C GLU A 473 15.79 -9.96 -11.89
N TRP A 474 14.76 -9.15 -11.64
CA TRP A 474 13.38 -9.61 -11.71
C TRP A 474 12.91 -9.88 -13.15
N LEU A 475 13.39 -9.11 -14.13
CA LEU A 475 13.02 -9.24 -15.55
C LEU A 475 13.75 -10.40 -16.25
N PHE A 476 15.06 -10.53 -16.02
CA PHE A 476 15.97 -11.38 -16.79
C PHE A 476 16.56 -12.54 -15.98
N GLY A 477 16.28 -12.63 -14.67
CA GLY A 477 16.80 -13.71 -13.82
C GLY A 477 16.32 -15.12 -14.23
N GLU A 478 17.07 -16.13 -13.76
CA GLU A 478 17.11 -17.52 -14.28
C GLU A 478 15.79 -18.33 -14.33
N ASP A 479 14.68 -17.85 -13.75
CA ASP A 479 13.51 -18.71 -13.49
C ASP A 479 12.30 -18.54 -14.42
N HIS A 480 12.28 -17.53 -15.32
CA HIS A 480 11.01 -17.17 -15.95
C HIS A 480 11.15 -16.72 -17.41
N GLY A 481 10.93 -17.65 -18.35
CA GLY A 481 10.86 -17.37 -19.81
C GLY A 481 9.98 -16.17 -20.18
N PHE A 482 10.23 -15.56 -21.34
CA PHE A 482 9.65 -14.27 -21.74
C PHE A 482 8.12 -14.29 -21.76
N SER A 483 7.48 -13.64 -20.76
CA SER A 483 6.03 -13.41 -20.72
C SER A 483 5.72 -11.92 -20.64
N PRO A 484 4.79 -11.40 -21.47
CA PRO A 484 4.38 -10.00 -21.45
C PRO A 484 3.53 -9.64 -20.22
N HIS A 485 2.86 -10.64 -19.61
CA HIS A 485 1.99 -10.44 -18.45
C HIS A 485 2.47 -11.32 -17.30
N ARG A 486 3.03 -10.68 -16.28
CA ARG A 486 3.58 -11.34 -15.11
C ARG A 486 2.93 -10.82 -13.85
N TRP A 487 2.77 -11.71 -12.89
CA TRP A 487 2.55 -11.33 -11.51
C TRP A 487 3.80 -10.69 -10.92
N ALA A 488 3.68 -9.98 -9.79
CA ALA A 488 4.85 -9.47 -9.08
C ALA A 488 5.81 -10.60 -8.65
N THR A 489 5.31 -11.83 -8.50
CA THR A 489 6.13 -13.03 -8.27
C THR A 489 7.10 -13.35 -9.42
N GLY A 490 6.98 -12.70 -10.58
CA GLY A 490 7.77 -12.99 -11.79
C GLY A 490 7.14 -14.05 -12.69
N ARG A 491 6.20 -14.84 -12.15
CA ARG A 491 5.47 -15.88 -12.87
C ARG A 491 4.54 -15.28 -13.93
N ALA A 492 4.47 -15.94 -15.08
CA ALA A 492 3.48 -15.62 -16.11
C ALA A 492 2.06 -15.77 -15.55
N ILE A 493 1.16 -14.86 -15.93
CA ILE A 493 -0.25 -14.94 -15.55
C ILE A 493 -0.90 -16.07 -16.35
N ALA A 494 -1.41 -17.12 -15.69
CA ALA A 494 -2.02 -18.24 -16.40
C ALA A 494 -3.24 -17.81 -17.25
N GLY A 495 -3.33 -18.36 -18.47
CA GLY A 495 -4.45 -18.13 -19.39
C GLY A 495 -4.54 -16.72 -19.97
N TRP A 496 -3.47 -15.91 -19.83
CA TRP A 496 -3.43 -14.55 -20.34
C TRP A 496 -3.65 -14.47 -21.85
N GLU A 497 -3.24 -15.48 -22.61
CA GLU A 497 -3.35 -15.54 -24.07
C GLU A 497 -4.80 -15.55 -24.56
N SER A 498 -5.70 -16.10 -23.75
CA SER A 498 -7.13 -16.19 -24.07
C SER A 498 -7.96 -15.09 -23.40
N ASN A 499 -7.32 -14.21 -22.62
CA ASN A 499 -8.02 -13.17 -21.89
C ASN A 499 -8.11 -11.88 -22.73
N PRO A 500 -9.31 -11.42 -23.15
CA PRO A 500 -9.46 -10.23 -23.98
C PRO A 500 -9.01 -8.92 -23.29
N THR A 501 -8.80 -8.93 -21.97
CA THR A 501 -8.31 -7.77 -21.20
C THR A 501 -6.79 -7.73 -21.05
N LEU A 502 -6.10 -8.84 -21.34
CA LEU A 502 -4.65 -8.92 -21.42
C LEU A 502 -4.26 -9.01 -22.89
N SER A 503 -3.54 -8.02 -23.42
CA SER A 503 -3.21 -8.00 -24.84
C SER A 503 -2.34 -9.19 -25.25
N GLU A 504 -2.41 -9.60 -26.51
CA GLU A 504 -1.46 -10.55 -27.13
C GLU A 504 0.02 -10.12 -26.91
N LYS A 505 0.98 -11.03 -27.14
CA LYS A 505 2.44 -10.81 -26.97
C LYS A 505 2.84 -9.41 -27.46
N SER A 506 3.01 -8.50 -26.51
CA SER A 506 3.26 -7.09 -26.80
C SER A 506 4.74 -6.88 -27.10
N VAL A 507 5.08 -6.73 -28.38
CA VAL A 507 6.42 -6.29 -28.83
C VAL A 507 6.82 -4.98 -28.14
N VAL A 508 5.83 -4.15 -27.80
CA VAL A 508 6.04 -2.89 -27.09
C VAL A 508 6.62 -3.14 -25.70
N ASP A 509 6.04 -4.03 -24.90
CA ASP A 509 6.50 -4.24 -23.52
C ASP A 509 7.90 -4.85 -23.47
N ALA A 510 8.21 -5.76 -24.40
CA ALA A 510 9.56 -6.28 -24.59
C ALA A 510 10.57 -5.17 -24.91
N SER A 511 10.23 -4.32 -25.88
CA SER A 511 11.08 -3.20 -26.30
C SER A 511 11.33 -2.23 -25.14
N LEU A 512 10.31 -1.94 -24.32
CA LEU A 512 10.45 -1.12 -23.13
C LEU A 512 11.40 -1.76 -22.10
N ASN A 513 11.35 -3.08 -21.91
CA ASN A 513 12.27 -3.79 -21.01
C ASN A 513 13.72 -3.75 -21.52
N ILE A 514 13.93 -3.93 -22.83
CA ILE A 514 15.25 -3.82 -23.46
C ILE A 514 15.81 -2.41 -23.28
N ILE A 515 15.01 -1.37 -23.51
CA ILE A 515 15.44 0.03 -23.32
C ILE A 515 15.84 0.29 -21.87
N LYS A 516 15.05 -0.20 -20.88
CA LYS A 516 15.40 -0.08 -19.45
C LYS A 516 16.79 -0.64 -19.17
N ALA A 517 17.05 -1.88 -19.60
CA ALA A 517 18.33 -2.54 -19.38
C ALA A 517 19.48 -1.82 -20.08
N ALA A 518 19.32 -1.48 -21.36
CA ALA A 518 20.34 -0.79 -22.14
C ALA A 518 20.72 0.57 -21.54
N ASP A 519 19.73 1.39 -21.15
CA ASP A 519 20.00 2.68 -20.52
C ASP A 519 20.64 2.51 -19.14
N PHE A 520 20.19 1.55 -18.34
CA PHE A 520 20.80 1.29 -17.04
C PHE A 520 22.27 0.89 -17.19
N TYR A 521 22.59 -0.10 -18.03
CA TYR A 521 23.96 -0.56 -18.25
C TYR A 521 24.88 0.53 -18.79
N ARG A 522 24.36 1.40 -19.67
CA ARG A 522 25.09 2.58 -20.15
C ARG A 522 25.39 3.56 -19.03
N ILE A 523 24.43 3.83 -18.14
CA ILE A 523 24.58 4.80 -17.04
C ILE A 523 25.45 4.24 -15.92
N SER A 524 25.27 2.97 -15.55
CA SER A 524 26.03 2.30 -14.49
C SER A 524 27.43 1.89 -14.91
N LYS A 525 27.75 1.98 -16.21
CA LYS A 525 29.02 1.51 -16.80
C LYS A 525 29.24 0.03 -16.50
N ALA A 526 28.23 -0.78 -16.84
CA ALA A 526 28.28 -2.23 -16.66
C ALA A 526 29.51 -2.85 -17.34
N THR A 527 29.94 -4.02 -16.85
CA THR A 527 31.08 -4.75 -17.42
C THR A 527 30.71 -5.28 -18.81
N LEU A 528 31.73 -5.59 -19.60
CA LEU A 528 31.53 -6.16 -20.94
C LEU A 528 30.76 -7.48 -20.87
N ASP A 529 31.07 -8.32 -19.87
CA ASP A 529 30.41 -9.59 -19.63
C ASP A 529 28.89 -9.41 -19.43
N THR A 530 28.46 -8.47 -18.58
CA THR A 530 27.03 -8.17 -18.38
C THR A 530 26.34 -7.67 -19.64
N ILE A 531 27.04 -6.91 -20.48
CA ILE A 531 26.52 -6.42 -21.76
C ILE A 531 26.37 -7.56 -22.77
N ASP A 532 27.32 -8.50 -22.79
CA ASP A 532 27.30 -9.65 -23.68
C ASP A 532 26.21 -10.66 -23.28
N ASP A 533 26.00 -10.90 -21.98
CA ASP A 533 24.90 -11.72 -21.46
C ASP A 533 23.54 -11.13 -21.88
N PHE A 534 23.34 -9.82 -21.65
CA PHE A 534 22.13 -9.11 -22.08
C PHE A 534 21.92 -9.16 -23.60
N ARG A 535 23.00 -9.09 -24.39
CA ARG A 535 22.91 -9.25 -25.85
C ARG A 535 22.42 -10.65 -26.22
N GLY A 536 22.85 -11.67 -25.49
CA GLY A 536 22.33 -13.04 -25.60
C GLY A 536 20.80 -13.07 -25.42
N ASP A 537 20.30 -12.53 -24.31
CA ASP A 537 18.85 -12.48 -24.01
C ASP A 537 18.04 -11.78 -25.11
N VAL A 538 18.58 -10.68 -25.66
CA VAL A 538 17.93 -9.93 -26.74
C VAL A 538 17.91 -10.74 -28.04
N ASN A 539 18.99 -11.44 -28.37
CA ASN A 539 19.04 -12.29 -29.55
C ASN A 539 18.05 -13.45 -29.45
N ASP A 540 18.00 -14.13 -28.30
CA ASP A 540 17.05 -15.22 -28.05
C ASP A 540 15.59 -14.76 -28.22
N TRP A 541 15.28 -13.55 -27.72
CA TRP A 541 13.97 -12.93 -27.91
C TRP A 541 13.66 -12.59 -29.38
N ILE A 542 14.63 -12.04 -30.13
CA ILE A 542 14.47 -11.76 -31.56
C ILE A 542 14.22 -13.05 -32.35
N GLU A 543 14.97 -14.11 -32.04
CA GLU A 543 14.78 -15.42 -32.66
C GLU A 543 13.39 -16.00 -32.33
N ASP A 544 12.90 -15.84 -31.10
CA ASP A 544 11.54 -16.26 -30.72
C ASP A 544 10.46 -15.51 -31.49
N LEU A 545 10.60 -14.19 -31.64
CA LEU A 545 9.70 -13.41 -32.48
C LEU A 545 9.72 -13.88 -33.94
N HIS A 546 10.90 -14.18 -34.48
CA HIS A 546 11.03 -14.65 -35.85
C HIS A 546 10.32 -16.00 -36.06
N ARG A 547 10.53 -16.96 -35.15
CA ARG A 547 9.83 -18.27 -35.18
C ARG A 547 8.32 -18.10 -35.09
N ASN A 548 7.83 -17.32 -34.13
CA ASN A 548 6.39 -17.08 -33.95
C ASN A 548 5.76 -16.42 -35.19
N ASN A 549 6.47 -15.50 -35.86
CA ASN A 549 5.95 -14.88 -37.09
C ASN A 549 5.89 -15.87 -38.27
N GLN A 550 6.88 -16.75 -38.39
CA GLN A 550 6.86 -17.81 -39.40
C GLN A 550 5.70 -18.79 -39.16
N ASP A 551 5.42 -19.15 -37.91
CA ASP A 551 4.30 -20.04 -37.55
C ASP A 551 2.93 -19.39 -37.85
N ILE A 552 2.81 -18.07 -37.65
CA ILE A 552 1.61 -17.30 -38.02
C ILE A 552 1.44 -17.29 -39.55
N GLU A 553 2.52 -17.07 -40.31
CA GLU A 553 2.48 -17.14 -41.78
C GLU A 553 2.12 -18.54 -42.26
N LEU A 554 2.70 -19.60 -41.67
CA LEU A 554 2.39 -21.00 -41.97
C LEU A 554 0.92 -21.34 -41.67
N HIS A 555 0.37 -20.93 -40.52
CA HIS A 555 -1.04 -21.15 -40.20
C HIS A 555 -1.99 -20.30 -41.04
N ALA A 556 -1.58 -19.11 -41.48
CA ALA A 556 -2.34 -18.30 -42.42
C ALA A 556 -2.34 -18.94 -43.82
N ILE A 557 -1.22 -19.53 -44.22
CA ILE A 557 -1.07 -20.30 -45.45
C ILE A 557 -1.90 -21.60 -45.39
N GLU A 558 -1.84 -22.37 -44.30
CA GLU A 558 -2.66 -23.58 -44.09
C GLU A 558 -4.15 -23.26 -44.10
N ARG A 559 -4.60 -22.18 -43.44
CA ARG A 559 -5.99 -21.72 -43.53
C ARG A 559 -6.39 -21.25 -44.93
N ALA A 560 -5.46 -20.69 -45.69
CA ALA A 560 -5.68 -20.32 -47.08
C ALA A 560 -5.73 -21.55 -48.01
N PHE A 561 -5.11 -22.67 -47.63
CA PHE A 561 -5.16 -23.94 -48.37
C PHE A 561 -6.31 -24.86 -47.95
N ASP A 562 -6.81 -24.75 -46.72
CA ASP A 562 -8.02 -25.46 -46.24
C ASP A 562 -9.34 -24.76 -46.66
N GLY A 563 -9.26 -23.51 -47.10
CA GLY A 563 -10.37 -22.76 -47.68
C GLY A 563 -10.44 -22.90 -49.21
N ASP A 564 -11.40 -23.70 -49.69
CA ASP A 564 -11.82 -23.87 -51.09
C ASP A 564 -10.88 -24.63 -52.05
N PHE A 565 -10.98 -25.96 -52.02
CA PHE A 565 -10.83 -26.80 -53.22
C PHE A 565 -11.97 -27.83 -53.41
N THR A 566 -13.12 -27.63 -52.76
CA THR A 566 -14.29 -28.51 -52.88
C THR A 566 -15.61 -27.82 -53.27
N GLN A 567 -15.57 -26.55 -53.68
CA GLN A 567 -16.72 -25.87 -54.32
C GLN A 567 -16.52 -25.53 -55.81
N LEU A 568 -15.62 -26.22 -56.50
CA LEU A 568 -15.44 -26.07 -57.95
C LEU A 568 -15.07 -27.39 -58.65
N ILE A 569 -15.91 -28.42 -58.45
CA ILE A 569 -16.21 -29.47 -59.45
C ILE A 569 -17.72 -29.69 -59.45
#